data_AF-A0A661NR77-F1
#
_entry.id   AF-A0A661NR77-F1
#
_cell.length_a   1.000
_cell.length_b   1.000
_cell.length_c   1.000
_cell.angle_alpha   90.00
_cell.angle_beta   90.00
_cell.angle_gamma   90.00
#
_symmetry.space_group_name_H-M   'P 1'
#
loop_
_entity.id
_entity.type
_entity.pdbx_description
1 polymer ?
#
loop_
_entity_poly.entity_id
_entity_poly.type
_entity_poly.pdbx_seq_one_letter_code
_entity_poly.pdbx_strand_id
1 'polypeptide(L)'
;MVLFAFGHLLGACAPGESFLAVELATDLDAGVDFVGVRVRLERGTTLLDETSELAALGESFLSPVRVGLFENLAQGTYSVHVELADSAGAVVAERTTIVELREDLALTVVVGAACRGVTCPGAGDSAEESTCADGRCVDPRCSPESPEHCGETCVSHADCDGGAMGTCVAGTCLYSVCNDGDPCDDGVFCNGLDTCGAGSCSIHGPPPCSADRCDEGTASCDTGCLTAADCPAEVIGDWSACSGFDDSCDQGAERSRTHVTFSCVSGMCESTMTTEMGSCTRVTEGDSCGARTCGAYGECRYPQCQTDGIQYRSCSDRECRSGACANVNSTNQERACGPRPSQEGQTCTDEFCQGVCRSGTCSEFCDYCGGACTLVGCRAGSCP
;
A
#
# COMPACT_ATOMS: atom_id res chain seq x y z
N MET A 1 -10.77 -93.59 23.04
CA MET A 1 -10.51 -92.73 21.87
C MET A 1 -11.54 -91.63 21.90
N VAL A 2 -11.09 -90.45 22.32
CA VAL A 2 -11.90 -89.26 22.58
C VAL A 2 -12.17 -88.57 21.23
N LEU A 3 -13.42 -88.25 20.92
CA LEU A 3 -13.76 -87.26 19.91
C LEU A 3 -14.58 -86.17 20.59
N PHE A 4 -13.97 -84.99 20.74
CA PHE A 4 -14.60 -83.76 21.17
C PHE A 4 -15.47 -83.23 20.02
N ALA A 5 -16.77 -83.08 20.27
CA ALA A 5 -17.63 -82.24 19.44
C ALA A 5 -17.49 -80.79 19.91
N PHE A 6 -16.82 -79.96 19.11
CA PHE A 6 -16.77 -78.52 19.28
C PHE A 6 -18.13 -77.93 18.92
N GLY A 7 -18.98 -77.67 19.92
CA GLY A 7 -20.15 -76.82 19.77
C GLY A 7 -19.70 -75.37 19.61
N HIS A 8 -19.79 -74.84 18.40
CA HIS A 8 -19.70 -73.40 18.14
C HIS A 8 -20.94 -72.72 18.74
N LEU A 9 -20.79 -72.12 19.93
CA LEU A 9 -21.69 -71.06 20.36
C LEU A 9 -21.45 -69.86 19.43
N LEU A 10 -22.37 -69.64 18.50
CA LEU A 10 -22.55 -68.32 17.90
C LEU A 10 -23.11 -67.41 19.00
N GLY A 11 -22.25 -66.59 19.59
CA GLY A 11 -22.68 -65.45 20.39
C GLY A 11 -23.43 -64.48 19.48
N ALA A 12 -24.75 -64.55 19.47
CA ALA A 12 -25.58 -63.48 18.95
C ALA A 12 -25.32 -62.26 19.83
N CYS A 13 -24.72 -61.21 19.26
CA CYS A 13 -24.76 -59.88 19.84
C CYS A 13 -26.24 -59.55 19.97
N ALA A 14 -26.77 -59.45 21.20
CA ALA A 14 -28.05 -58.80 21.37
C ALA A 14 -27.91 -57.39 20.77
N PRO A 15 -28.79 -56.96 19.87
CA PRO A 15 -28.72 -55.59 19.37
C PRO A 15 -28.79 -54.68 20.60
N GLY A 16 -27.76 -53.84 20.75
CA GLY A 16 -27.75 -52.83 21.79
C GLY A 16 -28.98 -51.97 21.60
N GLU A 17 -29.87 -52.01 22.58
CA GLU A 17 -30.97 -51.06 22.71
C GLU A 17 -30.35 -49.66 22.79
N SER A 18 -30.64 -48.83 21.79
CA SER A 18 -30.18 -47.44 21.70
C SER A 18 -31.31 -46.50 22.09
N PHE A 19 -30.99 -45.24 22.39
CA PHE A 19 -32.00 -44.19 22.57
C PHE A 19 -31.92 -43.14 21.45
N LEU A 20 -33.05 -42.49 21.22
CA LEU A 20 -33.16 -41.30 20.37
C LEU A 20 -33.71 -40.15 21.22
N ALA A 21 -32.87 -39.17 21.50
CA ALA A 21 -33.29 -37.89 22.07
C ALA A 21 -33.65 -36.95 20.92
N VAL A 22 -34.81 -36.29 21.00
CA VAL A 22 -35.26 -35.31 20.01
C VAL A 22 -35.20 -33.93 20.66
N GLU A 23 -34.43 -33.05 20.05
CA GLU A 23 -34.28 -31.65 20.45
C GLU A 23 -34.93 -30.77 19.39
N LEU A 24 -35.71 -29.78 19.82
CA LEU A 24 -36.36 -28.81 18.95
C LEU A 24 -35.58 -27.50 18.98
N ALA A 25 -35.33 -26.94 17.81
CA ALA A 25 -34.98 -25.54 17.66
C ALA A 25 -35.96 -24.82 16.73
N THR A 26 -36.40 -23.63 17.13
CA THR A 26 -37.35 -22.81 16.36
C THR A 26 -37.21 -21.34 16.71
N ASP A 27 -37.51 -20.49 15.74
CA ASP A 27 -37.69 -19.03 15.85
C ASP A 27 -39.17 -18.62 15.98
N LEU A 28 -40.08 -19.58 16.11
CA LEU A 28 -41.46 -19.31 16.51
C LEU A 28 -41.50 -18.97 18.01
N ASP A 29 -42.34 -18.00 18.37
CA ASP A 29 -42.47 -17.55 19.76
C ASP A 29 -43.31 -18.52 20.60
N ALA A 30 -42.69 -19.17 21.59
CA ALA A 30 -43.41 -20.01 22.54
C ALA A 30 -44.42 -19.19 23.37
N GLY A 31 -45.65 -19.69 23.45
CA GLY A 31 -46.78 -19.03 24.09
C GLY A 31 -47.49 -17.97 23.24
N VAL A 32 -46.96 -17.62 22.07
CA VAL A 32 -47.57 -16.67 21.12
C VAL A 32 -47.91 -17.37 19.82
N ASP A 33 -46.91 -17.93 19.15
CA ASP A 33 -47.04 -18.64 17.89
C ASP A 33 -47.47 -20.10 18.09
N PHE A 34 -46.94 -20.77 19.10
CA PHE A 34 -47.29 -22.15 19.44
C PHE A 34 -47.31 -22.33 20.97
N VAL A 35 -48.09 -23.29 21.47
CA VAL A 35 -48.15 -23.64 22.90
C VAL A 35 -47.89 -25.12 23.16
N GLY A 36 -47.89 -25.95 22.11
CA GLY A 36 -47.67 -27.39 22.22
C GLY A 36 -46.67 -27.89 21.19
N VAL A 37 -45.82 -28.82 21.62
CA VAL A 37 -44.90 -29.59 20.76
C VAL A 37 -45.34 -31.05 20.82
N ARG A 38 -45.62 -31.65 19.66
CA ARG A 38 -45.89 -33.10 19.56
C ARG A 38 -44.78 -33.76 18.75
N VAL A 39 -44.24 -34.86 19.26
CA VAL A 39 -43.22 -35.65 18.59
C VAL A 39 -43.75 -37.07 18.39
N ARG A 40 -43.89 -37.50 17.14
CA ARG A 40 -44.27 -38.86 16.76
C ARG A 40 -43.07 -39.60 16.18
N LEU A 41 -42.79 -40.79 16.72
CA LEU A 41 -41.74 -41.67 16.23
C LEU A 41 -42.35 -42.84 15.46
N GLU A 42 -42.01 -42.95 14.18
CA GLU A 42 -42.54 -43.98 13.30
C GLU A 42 -41.42 -44.86 12.71
N ARG A 43 -41.74 -46.12 12.42
CA ARG A 43 -40.90 -47.02 11.63
C ARG A 43 -41.72 -47.57 10.47
N GLY A 44 -41.37 -47.16 9.26
CA GLY A 44 -42.22 -47.37 8.08
C GLY A 44 -43.53 -46.59 8.25
N THR A 45 -44.67 -47.28 8.26
CA THR A 45 -46.00 -46.68 8.50
C THR A 45 -46.53 -46.98 9.91
N THR A 46 -45.69 -47.52 10.80
CA THR A 46 -46.11 -47.92 12.15
C THR A 46 -45.65 -46.86 13.14
N LEU A 47 -46.61 -46.24 13.83
CA LEU A 47 -46.33 -45.42 15.00
C LEU A 47 -45.79 -46.31 16.12
N LEU A 48 -44.59 -46.00 16.60
CA LEU A 48 -43.96 -46.70 17.70
C LEU A 48 -44.27 -46.02 19.03
N ASP A 49 -44.15 -44.69 19.06
CA ASP A 49 -44.36 -43.90 20.26
C ASP A 49 -44.70 -42.44 19.91
N GLU A 50 -45.32 -41.73 20.85
CA GLU A 50 -45.68 -40.31 20.73
C GLU A 50 -45.52 -39.62 22.08
N THR A 51 -44.91 -38.44 22.07
CA THR A 51 -44.85 -37.55 23.23
C THR A 51 -45.39 -36.17 22.88
N SER A 52 -45.88 -35.46 23.89
CA SER A 52 -46.38 -34.09 23.75
C SER A 52 -46.00 -33.25 24.97
N GLU A 53 -45.42 -32.09 24.74
CA GLU A 53 -45.00 -31.14 25.76
C GLU A 53 -45.66 -29.77 25.55
N LEU A 54 -45.85 -29.01 26.63
CA LEU A 54 -46.34 -27.63 26.55
C LEU A 54 -45.15 -26.66 26.59
N ALA A 55 -45.19 -25.65 25.71
CA ALA A 55 -44.20 -24.59 25.67
C ALA A 55 -44.67 -23.39 26.49
N ALA A 56 -43.82 -22.89 27.40
CA ALA A 56 -44.16 -21.76 28.25
C ALA A 56 -44.01 -20.42 27.51
N LEU A 57 -44.81 -19.41 27.89
CA LEU A 57 -44.69 -18.07 27.34
C LEU A 57 -43.29 -17.49 27.59
N GLY A 58 -42.61 -17.09 26.51
CA GLY A 58 -41.26 -16.51 26.56
C GLY A 58 -40.13 -17.53 26.74
N GLU A 59 -40.42 -18.83 26.64
CA GLU A 59 -39.40 -19.86 26.53
C GLU A 59 -38.67 -19.75 25.19
N SER A 60 -37.33 -19.79 25.20
CA SER A 60 -36.52 -19.70 23.98
C SER A 60 -36.16 -21.07 23.46
N PHE A 61 -36.46 -21.31 22.18
CA PHE A 61 -36.05 -22.50 21.43
C PHE A 61 -34.94 -22.21 20.42
N LEU A 62 -34.27 -21.04 20.50
CA LEU A 62 -33.08 -20.76 19.70
C LEU A 62 -31.87 -21.58 20.15
N SER A 63 -31.83 -21.94 21.43
CA SER A 63 -30.99 -23.02 21.94
C SER A 63 -31.80 -24.31 21.94
N PRO A 64 -31.35 -25.40 21.29
CA PRO A 64 -32.13 -26.64 21.19
C PRO A 64 -32.63 -27.14 22.55
N VAL A 65 -33.93 -27.39 22.64
CA VAL A 65 -34.60 -27.89 23.85
C VAL A 65 -35.05 -29.33 23.61
N ARG A 66 -34.76 -30.23 24.56
CA ARG A 66 -35.22 -31.62 24.46
C ARG A 66 -36.74 -31.70 24.62
N VAL A 67 -37.40 -32.22 23.59
CA VAL A 67 -38.87 -32.38 23.52
C VAL A 67 -39.31 -33.83 23.44
N GLY A 68 -38.37 -34.77 23.32
CA GLY A 68 -38.66 -36.20 23.40
C GLY A 68 -37.44 -37.04 23.73
N LEU A 69 -37.68 -38.18 24.37
CA LEU A 69 -36.69 -39.23 24.63
C LEU A 69 -37.34 -40.58 24.40
N PHE A 70 -36.83 -41.32 23.43
CA PHE A 70 -37.32 -42.66 23.08
C PHE A 70 -36.23 -43.68 23.38
N GLU A 71 -36.51 -44.60 24.29
CA GLU A 71 -35.54 -45.60 24.75
C GLU A 71 -35.83 -46.98 24.15
N ASN A 72 -34.88 -47.90 24.27
CA ASN A 72 -35.03 -49.30 23.85
C ASN A 72 -35.32 -49.47 22.34
N LEU A 73 -34.71 -48.62 21.51
CA LEU A 73 -34.83 -48.65 20.07
C LEU A 73 -33.81 -49.62 19.46
N ALA A 74 -34.28 -50.46 18.53
CA ALA A 74 -33.41 -51.29 17.73
C ALA A 74 -32.76 -50.45 16.62
N GLN A 75 -31.54 -50.80 16.19
CA GLN A 75 -30.92 -50.16 15.04
C GLN A 75 -31.83 -50.21 13.79
N GLY A 76 -31.80 -49.15 12.99
CA GLY A 76 -32.57 -49.05 11.74
C GLY A 76 -33.05 -47.63 11.44
N THR A 77 -33.88 -47.51 10.41
CA THR A 77 -34.42 -46.22 9.96
C THR A 77 -35.69 -45.85 10.71
N TYR A 78 -35.78 -44.59 11.12
CA TYR A 78 -36.89 -43.99 11.84
C TYR A 78 -37.35 -42.70 11.16
N SER A 79 -38.64 -42.42 11.21
CA SER A 79 -39.23 -41.14 10.83
C SER A 79 -39.66 -40.40 12.11
N VAL A 80 -39.12 -39.22 12.32
CA VAL A 80 -39.44 -38.34 13.45
C VAL A 80 -40.29 -37.20 12.92
N HIS A 81 -41.54 -37.11 13.36
CA HIS A 81 -42.45 -36.03 13.01
C HIS A 81 -42.60 -35.09 14.19
N VAL A 82 -42.16 -33.84 14.03
CA VAL A 82 -42.31 -32.79 15.04
C VAL A 82 -43.36 -31.80 14.56
N GLU A 83 -44.42 -31.63 15.34
CA GLU A 83 -45.52 -30.69 15.09
C GLU A 83 -45.53 -29.60 16.17
N LEU A 84 -45.62 -28.35 15.76
CA LEU A 84 -45.86 -27.20 16.65
C LEU A 84 -47.32 -26.77 16.51
N ALA A 85 -48.04 -26.72 17.62
CA ALA A 85 -49.47 -26.43 17.63
C ALA A 85 -49.81 -25.16 18.42
N ASP A 86 -50.79 -24.39 17.92
CA ASP A 86 -51.31 -23.20 18.58
C ASP A 86 -52.24 -23.54 19.77
N SER A 87 -52.75 -22.51 20.45
CA SER A 87 -53.67 -22.67 21.59
C SER A 87 -55.04 -23.29 21.25
N ALA A 88 -55.41 -23.33 19.96
CA ALA A 88 -56.59 -24.02 19.46
C ALA A 88 -56.30 -25.49 19.06
N GLY A 89 -55.03 -25.90 19.07
CA GLY A 89 -54.56 -27.21 18.66
C GLY A 89 -54.34 -27.36 17.16
N ALA A 90 -54.32 -26.26 16.39
CA ALA A 90 -53.99 -26.30 14.97
C ALA A 90 -52.47 -26.34 14.77
N VAL A 91 -52.00 -27.14 13.81
CA VAL A 91 -50.57 -27.23 13.46
C VAL A 91 -50.15 -25.95 12.75
N VAL A 92 -49.15 -25.27 13.31
CA VAL A 92 -48.60 -24.00 12.82
C VAL A 92 -47.41 -24.25 11.90
N ALA A 93 -46.57 -25.21 12.27
CA ALA A 93 -45.44 -25.68 11.50
C ALA A 93 -45.14 -27.14 11.87
N GLU A 94 -44.61 -27.89 10.92
CA GLU A 94 -44.21 -29.28 11.14
C GLU A 94 -42.94 -29.62 10.37
N ARG A 95 -42.19 -30.59 10.87
CA ARG A 95 -40.98 -31.10 10.23
C ARG A 95 -40.94 -32.62 10.35
N THR A 96 -40.63 -33.27 9.25
CA THR A 96 -40.36 -34.71 9.22
C THR A 96 -38.88 -34.92 8.97
N THR A 97 -38.21 -35.68 9.84
CA THR A 97 -36.80 -36.03 9.68
C THR A 97 -36.62 -37.54 9.70
N ILE A 98 -35.96 -38.08 8.67
CA ILE A 98 -35.62 -39.49 8.57
C ILE A 98 -34.19 -39.68 9.03
N VAL A 99 -33.97 -40.54 10.03
CA VAL A 99 -32.66 -40.84 10.61
C VAL A 99 -32.37 -42.33 10.60
N GLU A 100 -31.10 -42.68 10.41
CA GLU A 100 -30.61 -44.06 10.58
C GLU A 100 -29.97 -44.20 11.96
N LEU A 101 -30.69 -44.83 12.89
CA LEU A 101 -30.22 -45.07 14.24
C LEU A 101 -29.26 -46.27 14.25
N ARG A 102 -27.97 -46.01 14.48
CA ARG A 102 -26.93 -47.04 14.62
C ARG A 102 -26.46 -47.20 16.06
N GLU A 103 -26.55 -46.13 16.84
CA GLU A 103 -26.22 -46.02 18.25
C GLU A 103 -27.10 -44.92 18.86
N ASP A 104 -26.82 -44.54 20.11
CA ASP A 104 -27.51 -43.44 20.77
C ASP A 104 -27.37 -42.13 19.99
N LEU A 105 -28.48 -41.46 19.71
CA LEU A 105 -28.52 -40.24 18.89
C LEU A 105 -29.28 -39.13 19.60
N ALA A 106 -28.70 -37.93 19.59
CA ALA A 106 -29.40 -36.68 19.91
C ALA A 106 -29.67 -35.94 18.59
N LEU A 107 -30.91 -36.04 18.11
CA LEU A 107 -31.35 -35.42 16.87
C LEU A 107 -31.88 -34.01 17.15
N THR A 108 -31.24 -33.00 16.57
CA THR A 108 -31.79 -31.64 16.54
C THR A 108 -32.70 -31.47 15.33
N VAL A 109 -33.98 -31.23 15.57
CA VAL A 109 -34.99 -30.91 14.55
C VAL A 109 -35.24 -29.41 14.57
N VAL A 110 -34.95 -28.77 13.44
CA VAL A 110 -35.19 -27.33 13.26
C VAL A 110 -36.52 -27.11 12.56
N VAL A 111 -37.40 -26.32 13.17
CA VAL A 111 -38.69 -25.93 12.61
C VAL A 111 -38.74 -24.41 12.49
N GLY A 112 -38.35 -23.87 11.33
CA GLY A 112 -38.32 -22.43 11.10
C GLY A 112 -39.71 -21.82 10.87
N ALA A 113 -39.92 -20.58 11.29
CA ALA A 113 -41.13 -19.79 11.08
C ALA A 113 -41.40 -19.57 9.58
N ALA A 114 -40.35 -19.55 8.76
CA ALA A 114 -40.43 -19.53 7.29
C ALA A 114 -41.22 -20.73 6.72
N CYS A 115 -41.30 -21.84 7.44
CA CYS A 115 -42.10 -23.01 7.04
C CYS A 115 -43.59 -22.90 7.34
N ARG A 116 -44.05 -21.82 7.98
CA ARG A 116 -45.47 -21.60 8.26
C ARG A 116 -46.27 -21.51 6.96
N GLY A 117 -47.19 -22.45 6.76
CA GLY A 117 -48.05 -22.51 5.57
C GLY A 117 -47.35 -23.04 4.30
N VAL A 118 -46.10 -23.49 4.41
CA VAL A 118 -45.40 -24.16 3.30
C VAL A 118 -45.95 -25.58 3.16
N THR A 119 -46.40 -25.94 1.96
CA THR A 119 -46.83 -27.30 1.63
C THR A 119 -45.76 -27.94 0.75
N CYS A 120 -45.20 -29.07 1.19
CA CYS A 120 -44.21 -29.81 0.43
C CYS A 120 -44.77 -31.15 -0.09
N PRO A 121 -44.37 -31.58 -1.31
CA PRO A 121 -43.51 -30.88 -2.27
C PRO A 121 -44.20 -29.67 -2.91
N GLY A 122 -43.42 -28.61 -3.19
CA GLY A 122 -43.88 -27.40 -3.86
C GLY A 122 -44.00 -27.56 -5.38
N ALA A 123 -44.44 -26.49 -6.03
CA ALA A 123 -44.64 -26.50 -7.49
C ALA A 123 -43.30 -26.52 -8.24
N GLY A 124 -42.93 -27.67 -8.79
CA GLY A 124 -41.68 -27.87 -9.53
C GLY A 124 -40.64 -28.70 -8.77
N ASP A 125 -40.88 -28.96 -7.49
CA ASP A 125 -40.03 -29.79 -6.66
C ASP A 125 -40.19 -31.28 -7.02
N SER A 126 -39.17 -32.06 -6.66
CA SER A 126 -39.23 -33.51 -6.76
C SER A 126 -40.17 -34.10 -5.71
N ALA A 127 -40.64 -35.33 -5.92
CA ALA A 127 -41.47 -36.02 -4.92
C ALA A 127 -40.71 -36.37 -3.63
N GLU A 128 -39.37 -36.33 -3.66
CA GLU A 128 -38.50 -36.62 -2.52
C GLU A 128 -38.45 -35.41 -1.56
N GLU A 129 -38.60 -34.19 -2.08
CA GLU A 129 -38.63 -32.92 -1.33
C GLU A 129 -39.98 -32.72 -0.61
N SER A 130 -40.24 -33.57 0.37
CA SER A 130 -41.56 -33.73 0.98
C SER A 130 -41.72 -33.05 2.35
N THR A 131 -40.73 -32.30 2.81
CA THR A 131 -40.81 -31.59 4.10
C THR A 131 -40.10 -30.23 4.04
N CYS A 132 -40.60 -29.25 4.78
CA CYS A 132 -40.03 -27.91 4.78
C CYS A 132 -38.84 -27.79 5.72
N ALA A 133 -37.76 -27.14 5.28
CA ALA A 133 -36.69 -26.61 6.12
C ALA A 133 -36.36 -25.20 5.62
N ASP A 134 -36.32 -24.22 6.50
CA ASP A 134 -35.98 -22.83 6.15
C ASP A 134 -36.83 -22.23 5.00
N GLY A 135 -38.14 -22.50 5.00
CA GLY A 135 -39.07 -22.01 3.98
C GLY A 135 -39.00 -22.71 2.62
N ARG A 136 -38.12 -23.71 2.43
CA ARG A 136 -37.99 -24.49 1.19
C ARG A 136 -38.26 -25.98 1.43
N CYS A 137 -38.75 -26.64 0.39
CA CYS A 137 -38.95 -28.08 0.44
C CYS A 137 -37.62 -28.81 0.25
N VAL A 138 -37.33 -29.75 1.14
CA VAL A 138 -36.12 -30.56 1.15
C VAL A 138 -36.48 -32.03 1.38
N ASP A 139 -35.53 -32.92 1.11
CA ASP A 139 -35.69 -34.33 1.43
C ASP A 139 -35.77 -34.52 2.97
N PRO A 140 -36.65 -35.39 3.50
CA PRO A 140 -36.73 -35.68 4.93
C PRO A 140 -35.42 -36.18 5.57
N ARG A 141 -34.48 -36.69 4.77
CA ARG A 141 -33.14 -37.07 5.25
C ARG A 141 -32.24 -35.85 5.52
N CYS A 142 -32.66 -34.65 5.12
CA CYS A 142 -31.95 -33.42 5.48
C CYS A 142 -31.89 -33.27 7.01
N SER A 143 -30.66 -33.43 7.51
CA SER A 143 -30.25 -33.37 8.91
C SER A 143 -28.75 -33.03 8.98
N PRO A 144 -28.23 -32.61 10.15
CA PRO A 144 -26.79 -32.46 10.37
C PRO A 144 -25.98 -33.71 10.05
N GLU A 145 -26.58 -34.90 10.23
CA GLU A 145 -25.97 -36.20 9.95
C GLU A 145 -26.00 -36.57 8.46
N SER A 146 -26.80 -35.89 7.64
CA SER A 146 -26.88 -36.10 6.19
C SER A 146 -27.10 -34.76 5.44
N PRO A 147 -26.12 -33.84 5.50
CA PRO A 147 -26.25 -32.48 4.99
C PRO A 147 -26.36 -32.41 3.45
N GLU A 148 -25.98 -33.46 2.73
CA GLU A 148 -26.12 -33.56 1.27
C GLU A 148 -27.58 -33.50 0.81
N HIS A 149 -28.52 -33.81 1.70
CA HIS A 149 -29.95 -33.71 1.45
C HIS A 149 -30.52 -32.32 1.76
N CYS A 150 -29.72 -31.47 2.39
CA CYS A 150 -30.12 -30.14 2.81
C CYS A 150 -29.84 -29.06 1.79
N GLY A 151 -29.06 -29.25 0.71
CA GLY A 151 -28.70 -28.13 -0.18
C GLY A 151 -27.84 -27.06 0.52
N GLU A 152 -28.03 -25.77 0.20
CA GLU A 152 -27.28 -24.68 0.87
C GLU A 152 -27.65 -24.57 2.35
N THR A 153 -26.65 -24.50 3.22
CA THR A 153 -26.80 -24.48 4.69
C THR A 153 -25.86 -23.43 5.28
N CYS A 154 -26.25 -22.84 6.41
CA CYS A 154 -25.34 -21.99 7.18
C CYS A 154 -24.30 -22.85 7.91
N VAL A 155 -23.09 -22.33 8.08
CA VAL A 155 -22.01 -22.95 8.88
C VAL A 155 -21.77 -22.14 10.15
N SER A 156 -22.04 -20.84 10.11
CA SER A 156 -21.90 -19.89 11.20
C SER A 156 -23.08 -18.93 11.25
N HIS A 157 -23.26 -18.24 12.39
CA HIS A 157 -24.27 -17.19 12.55
C HIS A 157 -24.11 -16.06 11.51
N ALA A 158 -22.88 -15.85 11.01
CA ALA A 158 -22.60 -14.82 10.01
C ALA A 158 -23.09 -15.17 8.61
N ASP A 159 -23.46 -16.44 8.35
CA ASP A 159 -23.98 -16.88 7.05
C ASP A 159 -25.49 -16.62 6.91
N CYS A 160 -26.15 -16.13 7.97
CA CYS A 160 -27.58 -15.84 7.96
C CYS A 160 -27.85 -14.40 7.51
N ASP A 161 -28.62 -14.24 6.44
CA ASP A 161 -29.10 -12.95 5.92
C ASP A 161 -30.04 -12.30 6.95
N GLY A 162 -29.49 -11.41 7.78
CA GLY A 162 -30.13 -10.85 8.98
C GLY A 162 -29.15 -10.56 10.13
N GLY A 163 -27.85 -10.82 9.89
CA GLY A 163 -26.72 -10.46 10.75
C GLY A 163 -26.93 -10.84 12.21
N ALA A 164 -26.94 -9.85 13.13
CA ALA A 164 -27.00 -10.09 14.58
C ALA A 164 -28.26 -10.83 15.06
N MET A 165 -29.31 -10.95 14.22
CA MET A 165 -30.54 -11.65 14.56
C MET A 165 -30.58 -13.11 14.11
N GLY A 166 -29.70 -13.48 13.17
CA GLY A 166 -29.65 -14.81 12.57
C GLY A 166 -28.81 -15.77 13.42
N THR A 167 -29.42 -16.88 13.84
CA THR A 167 -28.74 -17.95 14.56
C THR A 167 -28.67 -19.19 13.69
N CYS A 168 -27.45 -19.59 13.32
CA CYS A 168 -27.26 -20.83 12.59
C CYS A 168 -27.39 -22.03 13.54
N VAL A 169 -28.47 -22.78 13.43
CA VAL A 169 -28.73 -23.99 14.21
C VAL A 169 -28.86 -25.16 13.25
N ALA A 170 -28.00 -26.17 13.38
CA ALA A 170 -28.05 -27.40 12.58
C ALA A 170 -28.14 -27.15 11.05
N GLY A 171 -27.43 -26.12 10.56
CA GLY A 171 -27.39 -25.76 9.13
C GLY A 171 -28.55 -24.92 8.63
N THR A 172 -29.47 -24.52 9.52
CA THR A 172 -30.63 -23.66 9.22
C THR A 172 -30.54 -22.34 9.98
N CYS A 173 -30.89 -21.24 9.34
CA CYS A 173 -30.94 -19.93 9.98
C CYS A 173 -32.29 -19.76 10.71
N LEU A 174 -32.22 -19.51 12.01
CA LEU A 174 -33.35 -19.12 12.85
C LEU A 174 -33.23 -17.65 13.20
N TYR A 175 -34.32 -16.89 13.09
CA TYR A 175 -34.30 -15.45 13.33
C TYR A 175 -35.01 -15.09 14.63
N SER A 176 -34.30 -14.44 15.56
CA SER A 176 -35.00 -13.87 16.72
C SER A 176 -36.05 -12.84 16.31
N VAL A 177 -37.10 -12.67 17.10
CA VAL A 177 -38.08 -11.60 16.87
C VAL A 177 -37.45 -10.25 17.19
N CYS A 178 -37.69 -9.26 16.32
CA CYS A 178 -37.11 -7.94 16.46
C CYS A 178 -37.84 -7.14 17.56
N ASN A 179 -37.35 -7.15 18.80
CA ASN A 179 -37.93 -6.32 19.87
C ASN A 179 -37.35 -4.91 19.84
N ASP A 180 -38.19 -3.90 20.06
CA ASP A 180 -37.77 -2.49 20.03
C ASP A 180 -36.50 -2.23 20.88
N GLY A 181 -35.45 -1.73 20.21
CA GLY A 181 -34.17 -1.41 20.84
C GLY A 181 -33.12 -2.52 20.81
N ASP A 182 -33.46 -3.74 20.40
CA ASP A 182 -32.48 -4.81 20.22
C ASP A 182 -31.58 -4.54 19.00
N PRO A 183 -30.29 -4.89 19.05
CA PRO A 183 -29.40 -4.79 17.91
C PRO A 183 -29.86 -5.74 16.81
N CYS A 184 -29.82 -5.27 15.57
CA CYS A 184 -30.10 -6.08 14.39
C CYS A 184 -29.20 -5.66 13.23
N ASP A 185 -29.36 -6.29 12.08
CA ASP A 185 -28.68 -5.93 10.83
C ASP A 185 -29.65 -6.21 9.67
N ASP A 186 -29.99 -5.20 8.87
CA ASP A 186 -30.89 -5.32 7.72
C ASP A 186 -30.14 -5.67 6.41
N GLY A 187 -28.82 -5.87 6.51
CA GLY A 187 -27.93 -6.16 5.40
C GLY A 187 -27.50 -4.92 4.61
N VAL A 188 -27.75 -3.70 5.12
CA VAL A 188 -27.40 -2.45 4.45
C VAL A 188 -26.41 -1.64 5.30
N PHE A 189 -25.12 -1.91 5.13
CA PHE A 189 -24.01 -1.27 5.83
C PHE A 189 -23.99 0.27 5.73
N CYS A 190 -24.33 0.83 4.57
CA CYS A 190 -24.19 2.26 4.32
C CYS A 190 -25.26 3.15 4.98
N ASN A 191 -26.32 2.55 5.54
CA ASN A 191 -27.34 3.32 6.26
C ASN A 191 -26.97 3.53 7.75
N GLY A 192 -26.02 2.78 8.30
CA GLY A 192 -25.60 2.86 9.69
C GLY A 192 -25.68 1.52 10.42
N LEU A 193 -25.63 1.57 11.75
CA LEU A 193 -25.94 0.42 12.60
C LEU A 193 -27.45 0.30 12.75
N ASP A 194 -27.96 -0.93 12.69
CA ASP A 194 -29.40 -1.15 12.78
C ASP A 194 -29.86 -1.48 14.19
N THR A 195 -31.09 -1.11 14.46
CA THR A 195 -31.80 -1.39 15.70
C THR A 195 -33.24 -1.72 15.37
N CYS A 196 -33.79 -2.66 16.12
CA CYS A 196 -35.18 -3.06 15.99
C CYS A 196 -36.12 -1.91 16.37
N GLY A 197 -37.17 -1.75 15.57
CA GLY A 197 -38.27 -0.81 15.78
C GLY A 197 -39.56 -1.28 15.14
N ALA A 198 -40.65 -1.26 15.93
CA ALA A 198 -41.98 -1.71 15.55
C ALA A 198 -42.00 -3.13 14.94
N GLY A 199 -41.19 -4.05 15.49
CA GLY A 199 -41.12 -5.44 15.00
C GLY A 199 -40.30 -5.64 13.72
N SER A 200 -39.51 -4.64 13.31
CA SER A 200 -38.68 -4.69 12.09
C SER A 200 -37.29 -4.13 12.33
N CYS A 201 -36.29 -4.66 11.63
CA CYS A 201 -34.95 -4.08 11.62
C CYS A 201 -34.93 -2.90 10.64
N SER A 202 -35.29 -1.70 11.12
CA SER A 202 -35.51 -0.53 10.25
C SER A 202 -35.13 0.81 10.88
N ILE A 203 -34.64 0.80 12.13
CA ILE A 203 -34.09 2.00 12.74
C ILE A 203 -32.59 1.99 12.49
N HIS A 204 -32.10 2.98 11.75
CA HIS A 204 -30.70 3.11 11.41
C HIS A 204 -30.04 4.24 12.20
N GLY A 205 -28.81 3.99 12.64
CA GLY A 205 -27.92 5.00 13.16
C GLY A 205 -27.41 5.96 12.06
N PRO A 206 -26.47 6.86 12.40
CA PRO A 206 -25.75 7.62 11.39
C PRO A 206 -24.90 6.68 10.51
N PRO A 207 -24.80 6.96 9.19
CA PRO A 207 -23.90 6.24 8.30
C PRO A 207 -22.44 6.25 8.79
N PRO A 208 -21.67 5.16 8.58
CA PRO A 208 -20.28 5.08 9.04
C PRO A 208 -19.33 6.03 8.28
N CYS A 209 -19.69 6.39 7.04
CA CYS A 209 -18.98 7.34 6.20
C CYS A 209 -19.96 8.09 5.28
N SER A 210 -19.47 9.09 4.55
CA SER A 210 -20.29 9.79 3.57
C SER A 210 -20.71 8.86 2.43
N ALA A 211 -21.87 9.11 1.83
CA ALA A 211 -22.47 8.23 0.82
C ALA A 211 -21.58 7.99 -0.41
N ASP A 212 -20.72 8.94 -0.76
CA ASP A 212 -19.73 8.82 -1.83
C ASP A 212 -18.55 7.90 -1.48
N ARG A 213 -18.36 7.62 -0.20
CA ARG A 213 -17.25 6.82 0.36
C ARG A 213 -17.70 5.47 0.89
N CYS A 214 -18.97 5.13 0.75
CA CYS A 214 -19.49 3.88 1.27
C CYS A 214 -19.72 2.89 0.12
N ASP A 215 -19.16 1.68 0.26
CA ASP A 215 -19.41 0.55 -0.64
C ASP A 215 -20.25 -0.50 0.08
N GLU A 216 -21.52 -0.57 -0.32
CA GLU A 216 -22.50 -1.52 0.20
C GLU A 216 -22.14 -2.97 -0.16
N GLY A 217 -21.61 -3.21 -1.35
CA GLY A 217 -21.31 -4.57 -1.82
C GLY A 217 -20.17 -5.24 -1.05
N THR A 218 -19.33 -4.45 -0.39
CA THR A 218 -18.22 -4.94 0.44
C THR A 218 -18.38 -4.60 1.92
N ALA A 219 -19.51 -3.99 2.31
CA ALA A 219 -19.77 -3.50 3.66
C ALA A 219 -18.57 -2.70 4.23
N SER A 220 -18.05 -1.74 3.44
CA SER A 220 -16.84 -1.03 3.80
C SER A 220 -16.86 0.46 3.43
N CYS A 221 -16.11 1.26 4.19
CA CYS A 221 -15.86 2.65 3.84
C CYS A 221 -14.54 2.73 3.06
N ASP A 222 -14.60 3.29 1.86
CA ASP A 222 -13.43 3.57 1.05
C ASP A 222 -12.54 4.59 1.76
N THR A 223 -11.34 4.14 2.13
CA THR A 223 -10.28 4.95 2.76
C THR A 223 -9.33 5.54 1.73
N GLY A 224 -9.56 5.27 0.44
CA GLY A 224 -8.76 5.70 -0.68
C GLY A 224 -9.05 7.12 -1.16
N CYS A 225 -8.81 7.36 -2.44
CA CYS A 225 -9.20 8.57 -3.15
C CYS A 225 -10.31 8.27 -4.16
N LEU A 226 -11.17 9.24 -4.44
CA LEU A 226 -12.13 9.17 -5.57
C LEU A 226 -11.69 10.10 -6.71
N THR A 227 -11.02 11.18 -6.33
CA THR A 227 -10.56 12.25 -7.21
C THR A 227 -9.16 12.68 -6.81
N ALA A 228 -8.47 13.40 -7.71
CA ALA A 228 -7.17 13.98 -7.39
C ALA A 228 -7.23 15.00 -6.23
N ALA A 229 -8.40 15.57 -5.92
CA ALA A 229 -8.57 16.49 -4.79
C ALA A 229 -8.48 15.79 -3.42
N ASP A 230 -8.67 14.47 -3.39
CA ASP A 230 -8.53 13.65 -2.19
C ASP A 230 -7.05 13.30 -1.91
N CYS A 231 -6.17 13.55 -2.87
CA CYS A 231 -4.74 13.26 -2.78
C CYS A 231 -3.94 14.44 -2.22
N PRO A 232 -2.71 14.20 -1.74
CA PRO A 232 -1.82 15.27 -1.30
C PRO A 232 -1.60 16.31 -2.40
N ALA A 233 -1.40 17.57 -1.97
CA ALA A 233 -1.03 18.63 -2.89
C ALA A 233 0.33 18.37 -3.57
N GLU A 234 0.56 19.02 -4.72
CA GLU A 234 1.84 18.96 -5.43
C GLU A 234 3.00 19.37 -4.52
N VAL A 235 4.07 18.57 -4.53
CA VAL A 235 5.30 18.86 -3.79
C VAL A 235 6.38 19.29 -4.79
N ILE A 236 6.91 20.49 -4.60
CA ILE A 236 7.99 21.05 -5.42
C ILE A 236 9.29 21.01 -4.62
N GLY A 237 10.28 20.29 -5.13
CA GLY A 237 11.60 20.20 -4.54
C GLY A 237 12.40 21.49 -4.68
N ASP A 238 13.43 21.62 -3.84
CA ASP A 238 14.40 22.70 -3.97
C ASP A 238 15.20 22.59 -5.27
N TRP A 239 15.67 23.73 -5.76
CA TRP A 239 16.62 23.77 -6.86
C TRP A 239 17.95 23.12 -6.46
N SER A 240 18.47 22.26 -7.32
CA SER A 240 19.83 21.74 -7.20
C SER A 240 20.87 22.85 -7.34
N ALA A 241 22.10 22.56 -6.91
CA ALA A 241 23.23 23.42 -7.18
C ALA A 241 23.46 23.57 -8.69
N CYS A 242 23.98 24.73 -9.09
CA CYS A 242 24.40 24.95 -10.47
C CYS A 242 25.45 23.94 -10.91
N SER A 243 25.22 23.32 -12.06
CA SER A 243 26.11 22.33 -12.67
C SER A 243 26.21 22.57 -14.18
N GLY A 244 27.25 22.05 -14.82
CA GLY A 244 27.48 22.25 -16.26
C GLY A 244 28.25 23.53 -16.61
N PHE A 245 29.13 24.00 -15.72
CA PHE A 245 30.23 24.88 -16.14
C PHE A 245 31.33 24.00 -16.76
N ASP A 246 31.73 24.26 -17.99
CA ASP A 246 32.76 23.49 -18.72
C ASP A 246 34.19 23.86 -18.26
N ASP A 247 34.42 25.12 -17.87
CA ASP A 247 35.70 25.64 -17.38
C ASP A 247 35.57 26.64 -16.23
N SER A 248 36.68 27.29 -15.84
CA SER A 248 36.72 28.27 -14.74
C SER A 248 36.12 29.64 -15.08
N CYS A 249 35.97 29.95 -16.37
CA CYS A 249 35.50 31.23 -16.87
C CYS A 249 34.04 31.22 -17.33
N ASP A 250 33.45 30.05 -17.55
CA ASP A 250 32.05 29.95 -17.95
C ASP A 250 31.11 30.65 -16.98
N GLN A 251 30.07 31.28 -17.53
CA GLN A 251 29.13 32.08 -16.75
C GLN A 251 27.71 31.53 -16.77
N GLY A 252 27.42 30.52 -17.61
CA GLY A 252 26.13 29.87 -17.70
C GLY A 252 26.20 28.43 -17.21
N ALA A 253 25.21 28.03 -16.44
CA ALA A 253 25.03 26.66 -15.98
C ALA A 253 23.54 26.33 -15.88
N GLU A 254 23.25 25.06 -15.66
CA GLU A 254 21.91 24.56 -15.44
C GLU A 254 21.74 24.03 -14.02
N ARG A 255 20.50 24.10 -13.56
CA ARG A 255 20.03 23.49 -12.32
C ARG A 255 18.67 22.84 -12.59
N SER A 256 18.29 21.93 -11.73
CA SER A 256 17.06 21.16 -11.85
C SER A 256 16.34 21.07 -10.52
N ARG A 257 15.02 20.89 -10.55
CA ARG A 257 14.22 20.50 -9.38
C ARG A 257 13.13 19.52 -9.79
N THR A 258 12.62 18.77 -8.82
CA THR A 258 11.60 17.75 -9.04
C THR A 258 10.23 18.24 -8.59
N HIS A 259 9.21 17.99 -9.42
CA HIS A 259 7.80 18.18 -9.10
C HIS A 259 7.17 16.81 -8.89
N VAL A 260 6.47 16.62 -7.78
CA VAL A 260 5.72 15.39 -7.47
C VAL A 260 4.24 15.75 -7.46
N THR A 261 3.49 15.24 -8.43
CA THR A 261 2.02 15.38 -8.51
C THR A 261 1.36 14.05 -8.15
N PHE A 262 0.14 14.12 -7.62
CA PHE A 262 -0.62 12.94 -7.23
C PHE A 262 -1.93 12.86 -8.03
N SER A 263 -2.26 11.68 -8.50
CA SER A 263 -3.51 11.39 -9.18
C SER A 263 -4.17 10.17 -8.55
N CYS A 264 -5.50 10.19 -8.48
CA CYS A 264 -6.23 9.04 -7.99
C CYS A 264 -6.35 7.96 -9.06
N VAL A 265 -5.80 6.78 -8.78
CA VAL A 265 -5.86 5.62 -9.66
C VAL A 265 -6.33 4.42 -8.82
N SER A 266 -7.51 3.90 -9.14
CA SER A 266 -8.09 2.73 -8.46
C SER A 266 -8.12 2.84 -6.93
N GLY A 267 -8.55 3.99 -6.40
CA GLY A 267 -8.64 4.23 -4.96
C GLY A 267 -7.30 4.60 -4.30
N MET A 268 -6.19 4.68 -5.04
CA MET A 268 -4.87 4.99 -4.49
C MET A 268 -4.28 6.26 -5.10
N CYS A 269 -3.65 7.08 -4.28
CA CYS A 269 -2.92 8.26 -4.74
C CYS A 269 -1.57 7.85 -5.33
N GLU A 270 -1.52 7.70 -6.64
CA GLU A 270 -0.30 7.41 -7.37
C GLU A 270 0.47 8.70 -7.65
N SER A 271 1.78 8.67 -7.45
CA SER A 271 2.65 9.83 -7.63
C SER A 271 3.34 9.81 -9.00
N THR A 272 3.35 10.94 -9.70
CA THR A 272 4.15 11.16 -10.90
C THR A 272 5.23 12.19 -10.63
N MET A 273 6.45 11.93 -11.08
CA MET A 273 7.58 12.85 -10.94
C MET A 273 7.94 13.48 -12.29
N THR A 274 8.11 14.80 -12.30
CA THR A 274 8.65 15.53 -13.46
C THR A 274 9.82 16.41 -13.03
N THR A 275 10.72 16.70 -13.96
CA THR A 275 11.91 17.52 -13.71
C THR A 275 11.76 18.86 -14.42
N GLU A 276 11.88 19.95 -13.66
CA GLU A 276 11.98 21.30 -14.20
C GLU A 276 13.45 21.70 -14.33
N MET A 277 13.82 22.24 -15.49
CA MET A 277 15.16 22.77 -15.77
C MET A 277 15.17 24.29 -15.62
N GLY A 278 16.21 24.83 -15.01
CA GLY A 278 16.41 26.26 -14.83
C GLY A 278 17.84 26.66 -15.14
N SER A 279 18.01 27.88 -15.64
CA SER A 279 19.34 28.46 -15.81
C SER A 279 19.86 29.06 -14.51
N CYS A 280 21.17 29.13 -14.38
CA CYS A 280 21.83 29.96 -13.40
C CYS A 280 23.14 30.51 -13.93
N THR A 281 23.64 31.56 -13.29
CA THR A 281 24.81 32.29 -13.74
C THR A 281 25.80 32.56 -12.61
N ARG A 282 27.08 32.75 -12.98
CA ARG A 282 28.12 33.26 -12.09
C ARG A 282 28.92 34.36 -12.77
N VAL A 283 29.55 35.23 -11.98
CA VAL A 283 30.46 36.26 -12.47
C VAL A 283 31.89 35.76 -12.26
N THR A 284 32.66 35.67 -13.35
CA THR A 284 34.05 35.19 -13.33
C THR A 284 35.06 36.27 -13.72
N GLU A 285 34.59 37.46 -14.10
CA GLU A 285 35.48 38.50 -14.65
C GLU A 285 36.57 38.88 -13.64
N GLY A 286 37.83 38.74 -14.06
CA GLY A 286 39.01 39.00 -13.22
C GLY A 286 39.46 37.82 -12.36
N ASP A 287 38.71 36.72 -12.30
CA ASP A 287 39.16 35.51 -11.61
C ASP A 287 40.31 34.84 -12.36
N SER A 288 41.26 34.28 -11.60
CA SER A 288 42.41 33.58 -12.18
C SER A 288 41.98 32.27 -12.84
N CYS A 289 42.31 32.09 -14.11
CA CYS A 289 41.91 30.94 -14.92
C CYS A 289 43.09 30.04 -15.33
N GLY A 290 44.28 30.32 -14.82
CA GLY A 290 45.47 29.53 -15.10
C GLY A 290 46.74 30.11 -14.49
N ALA A 291 47.84 29.37 -14.65
CA ALA A 291 49.15 29.84 -14.22
C ALA A 291 49.65 31.00 -15.09
N ARG A 292 50.48 31.88 -14.51
CA ARG A 292 51.19 32.93 -15.23
C ARG A 292 51.98 32.33 -16.40
N THR A 293 51.75 32.85 -17.59
CA THR A 293 52.47 32.40 -18.80
C THR A 293 53.59 33.37 -19.12
N CYS A 294 54.77 32.85 -19.43
CA CYS A 294 55.91 33.65 -19.85
C CYS A 294 56.37 33.16 -21.22
N GLY A 295 56.61 34.10 -22.15
CA GLY A 295 57.29 33.79 -23.40
C GLY A 295 58.74 33.34 -23.16
N ALA A 296 59.37 32.85 -24.23
CA ALA A 296 60.82 32.66 -24.23
C ALA A 296 61.53 34.00 -23.98
N TYR A 297 62.70 33.96 -23.37
CA TYR A 297 63.57 35.13 -23.35
C TYR A 297 64.00 35.47 -24.77
N GLY A 298 63.91 36.75 -25.12
CA GLY A 298 64.44 37.26 -26.37
C GLY A 298 65.96 37.29 -26.39
N GLU A 299 66.51 37.76 -27.51
CA GLU A 299 67.94 37.94 -27.69
C GLU A 299 68.55 38.87 -26.64
N CYS A 300 69.82 38.61 -26.30
CA CYS A 300 70.61 39.47 -25.42
C CYS A 300 70.79 40.87 -26.00
N ARG A 301 70.43 41.89 -25.22
CA ARG A 301 70.72 43.28 -25.53
C ARG A 301 71.90 43.75 -24.70
N TYR A 302 72.91 44.27 -25.37
CA TYR A 302 74.13 44.79 -24.74
C TYR A 302 74.24 46.30 -24.96
N PRO A 303 74.45 47.10 -23.91
CA PRO A 303 74.85 48.48 -24.08
C PRO A 303 76.17 48.57 -24.88
N GLN A 304 76.39 49.67 -25.60
CA GLN A 304 77.65 49.91 -26.33
C GLN A 304 78.84 49.79 -25.36
N CYS A 305 79.92 49.14 -25.80
CA CYS A 305 81.15 48.92 -25.03
C CYS A 305 81.05 48.04 -23.76
N GLN A 306 79.85 47.63 -23.34
CA GLN A 306 79.65 46.72 -22.19
C GLN A 306 79.71 45.26 -22.62
N THR A 307 80.21 44.38 -21.74
CA THR A 307 80.18 42.92 -21.93
C THR A 307 78.96 42.27 -21.30
N ASP A 308 78.39 42.89 -20.28
CA ASP A 308 77.19 42.41 -19.61
C ASP A 308 75.93 42.81 -20.38
N GLY A 309 75.07 41.84 -20.63
CA GLY A 309 73.82 42.01 -21.38
C GLY A 309 72.60 41.66 -20.55
N ILE A 310 71.46 42.22 -20.95
CA ILE A 310 70.16 41.92 -20.36
C ILE A 310 69.27 41.34 -21.47
N GLN A 311 68.59 40.25 -21.15
CA GLN A 311 67.52 39.69 -21.99
C GLN A 311 66.18 39.90 -21.30
N TYR A 312 65.15 40.12 -22.10
CA TYR A 312 63.79 40.38 -21.63
C TYR A 312 62.86 39.25 -22.08
N ARG A 313 61.88 38.92 -21.25
CA ARG A 313 60.70 38.15 -21.64
C ARG A 313 59.44 38.84 -21.17
N SER A 314 58.35 38.68 -21.91
CA SER A 314 57.04 39.13 -21.45
C SER A 314 56.33 37.99 -20.72
N CYS A 315 55.76 38.31 -19.57
CA CYS A 315 54.94 37.40 -18.78
C CYS A 315 53.58 38.03 -18.53
N SER A 316 52.52 37.24 -18.71
CA SER A 316 51.13 37.65 -18.53
C SER A 316 50.43 36.74 -17.53
N ASP A 317 49.61 37.33 -16.67
CA ASP A 317 48.67 36.60 -15.83
C ASP A 317 47.48 36.11 -16.67
N ARG A 318 46.76 35.11 -16.16
CA ARG A 318 45.62 34.50 -16.83
C ARG A 318 44.36 34.79 -16.03
N GLU A 319 43.52 35.66 -16.55
CA GLU A 319 42.25 36.03 -15.93
C GLU A 319 41.09 35.81 -16.92
N CYS A 320 39.92 35.50 -16.39
CA CYS A 320 38.71 35.38 -17.19
C CYS A 320 38.28 36.76 -17.72
N ARG A 321 38.09 36.84 -19.04
CA ARG A 321 37.61 38.02 -19.76
C ARG A 321 36.51 37.60 -20.72
N SER A 322 35.30 38.12 -20.53
CA SER A 322 34.15 37.81 -21.40
C SER A 322 33.89 36.31 -21.59
N GLY A 323 34.02 35.52 -20.52
CA GLY A 323 33.76 34.08 -20.53
C GLY A 323 34.91 33.21 -21.05
N ALA A 324 36.07 33.77 -21.36
CA ALA A 324 37.23 33.00 -21.79
C ALA A 324 38.50 33.37 -21.02
N CYS A 325 39.41 32.41 -20.87
CA CYS A 325 40.67 32.62 -20.16
C CYS A 325 41.68 33.41 -21.01
N ALA A 326 41.90 34.69 -20.71
CA ALA A 326 42.74 35.60 -21.48
C ALA A 326 44.03 35.99 -20.75
N ASN A 327 45.03 36.44 -21.52
CA ASN A 327 46.26 37.03 -20.98
C ASN A 327 46.01 38.48 -20.56
N VAL A 328 46.39 38.83 -19.33
CA VAL A 328 46.29 40.19 -18.78
C VAL A 328 47.60 40.61 -18.11
N ASN A 329 47.70 41.90 -17.77
CA ASN A 329 48.79 42.46 -16.95
C ASN A 329 50.19 42.00 -17.40
N SER A 330 50.50 42.22 -18.69
CA SER A 330 51.79 41.86 -19.28
C SER A 330 52.91 42.71 -18.68
N THR A 331 53.88 42.06 -18.06
CA THR A 331 55.09 42.70 -17.52
C THR A 331 56.32 42.11 -18.19
N ASN A 332 57.38 42.91 -18.32
CA ASN A 332 58.68 42.39 -18.72
C ASN A 332 59.47 41.92 -17.50
N GLN A 333 60.00 40.70 -17.59
CA GLN A 333 61.03 40.22 -16.67
C GLN A 333 62.38 40.29 -17.36
N GLU A 334 63.37 40.76 -16.62
CA GLU A 334 64.74 40.84 -17.06
C GLU A 334 65.62 39.86 -16.29
N ARG A 335 66.65 39.37 -16.96
CA ARG A 335 67.77 38.67 -16.33
C ARG A 335 69.05 39.00 -17.05
N ALA A 336 70.16 38.91 -16.32
CA ALA A 336 71.47 38.92 -16.94
C ALA A 336 71.58 37.79 -17.97
N CYS A 337 72.32 38.05 -19.04
CA CYS A 337 72.75 37.01 -19.95
C CYS A 337 74.27 36.97 -20.05
N GLY A 338 74.81 35.86 -20.57
CA GLY A 338 76.25 35.60 -20.55
C GLY A 338 77.06 36.72 -21.19
N PRO A 339 78.31 36.94 -20.75
CA PRO A 339 79.12 38.05 -21.25
C PRO A 339 79.43 37.85 -22.73
N ARG A 340 79.31 38.91 -23.53
CA ARG A 340 79.84 38.92 -24.90
C ARG A 340 81.35 39.21 -24.90
N PRO A 341 82.08 38.88 -25.99
CA PRO A 341 83.49 39.23 -26.11
C PRO A 341 83.75 40.73 -25.95
N SER A 342 84.93 41.10 -25.43
CA SER A 342 85.36 42.49 -25.28
C SER A 342 85.20 43.26 -26.59
N GLN A 343 84.62 44.46 -26.49
CA GLN A 343 84.46 45.37 -27.62
C GLN A 343 85.61 46.40 -27.69
N GLU A 344 86.70 46.18 -26.96
CA GLU A 344 87.81 47.12 -26.87
C GLU A 344 88.39 47.46 -28.25
N GLY A 345 88.49 48.76 -28.54
CA GLY A 345 88.93 49.26 -29.84
C GLY A 345 87.84 49.29 -30.93
N GLN A 346 86.64 48.77 -30.69
CA GLN A 346 85.52 48.94 -31.63
C GLN A 346 84.95 50.37 -31.56
N THR A 347 84.45 50.85 -32.69
CA THR A 347 83.77 52.15 -32.78
C THR A 347 82.44 52.12 -32.05
N CYS A 348 82.17 53.15 -31.25
CA CYS A 348 80.90 53.35 -30.56
C CYS A 348 80.32 54.71 -30.92
N THR A 349 79.00 54.79 -30.94
CA THR A 349 78.25 56.02 -31.22
C THR A 349 77.16 56.18 -30.18
N ASP A 350 77.07 57.37 -29.59
CA ASP A 350 75.90 57.82 -28.82
C ASP A 350 75.24 58.98 -29.56
N GLU A 351 74.03 59.39 -29.14
CA GLU A 351 73.20 60.43 -29.77
C GLU A 351 73.94 61.77 -29.97
N PHE A 352 75.05 61.98 -29.25
CA PHE A 352 75.86 63.20 -29.29
C PHE A 352 77.34 63.01 -29.65
N CYS A 353 77.87 61.78 -29.76
CA CYS A 353 79.32 61.52 -29.88
C CYS A 353 79.69 60.28 -30.72
N GLN A 354 80.84 60.34 -31.42
CA GLN A 354 81.53 59.18 -32.02
C GLN A 354 82.85 58.90 -31.26
N GLY A 355 83.15 57.64 -30.96
CA GLY A 355 84.35 57.27 -30.19
C GLY A 355 84.77 55.81 -30.35
N VAL A 356 85.67 55.35 -29.48
CA VAL A 356 86.08 53.93 -29.40
C VAL A 356 85.86 53.38 -28.00
N CYS A 357 85.47 52.11 -27.89
CA CYS A 357 85.27 51.44 -26.61
C CYS A 357 86.60 51.25 -25.87
N ARG A 358 86.70 51.79 -24.65
CA ARG A 358 87.83 51.58 -23.72
C ARG A 358 87.30 51.37 -22.30
N SER A 359 87.78 50.32 -21.63
CA SER A 359 87.45 50.00 -20.24
C SER A 359 85.94 50.02 -19.93
N GLY A 360 85.12 49.45 -20.83
CA GLY A 360 83.66 49.35 -20.63
C GLY A 360 82.87 50.62 -20.96
N THR A 361 83.53 51.69 -21.42
CA THR A 361 82.89 52.97 -21.76
C THR A 361 83.22 53.40 -23.17
N CYS A 362 82.32 54.15 -23.81
CA CYS A 362 82.64 54.81 -25.07
C CYS A 362 83.58 55.98 -24.76
N SER A 363 84.87 55.80 -25.00
CA SER A 363 85.84 56.88 -24.82
C SER A 363 85.68 57.87 -25.97
N GLU A 364 85.13 59.03 -25.64
CA GLU A 364 84.90 60.13 -26.57
C GLU A 364 86.23 60.73 -27.06
N PHE A 365 86.30 61.03 -28.35
CA PHE A 365 87.03 62.18 -28.87
C PHE A 365 85.95 63.10 -29.48
N CYS A 366 85.51 64.12 -28.75
CA CYS A 366 84.67 65.16 -29.34
C CYS A 366 85.55 66.00 -30.28
N ASP A 367 85.58 65.67 -31.57
CA ASP A 367 86.34 66.44 -32.57
C ASP A 367 85.90 67.91 -32.68
N TYR A 368 84.81 68.32 -32.02
CA TYR A 368 84.33 69.71 -32.02
C TYR A 368 84.65 70.53 -30.77
N CYS A 369 85.12 69.93 -29.67
CA CYS A 369 85.51 70.64 -28.46
C CYS A 369 86.76 69.96 -27.89
N GLY A 370 87.94 70.57 -28.03
CA GLY A 370 89.23 70.03 -27.56
C GLY A 370 89.35 69.93 -26.04
N GLY A 371 88.55 69.08 -25.39
CA GLY A 371 88.59 68.80 -23.95
C GLY A 371 87.70 67.61 -23.57
N ALA A 372 88.02 66.98 -22.43
CA ALA A 372 87.34 65.78 -21.94
C ALA A 372 85.96 66.10 -21.33
N CYS A 373 84.93 65.37 -21.74
CA CYS A 373 83.61 65.40 -21.09
C CYS A 373 83.65 64.64 -19.75
N THR A 374 82.96 65.17 -18.75
CA THR A 374 82.52 64.39 -17.59
C THR A 374 81.01 64.19 -17.67
N LEU A 375 80.51 63.17 -16.98
CA LEU A 375 79.14 62.61 -17.00
C LEU A 375 77.96 63.60 -16.75
N VAL A 376 78.22 64.91 -16.62
CA VAL A 376 77.21 65.94 -16.36
C VAL A 376 77.42 67.13 -17.30
N GLY A 377 77.32 66.89 -18.61
CA GLY A 377 77.23 67.92 -19.65
C GLY A 377 78.46 68.82 -19.82
N CYS A 378 78.71 69.25 -21.06
CA CYS A 378 79.72 70.25 -21.35
C CYS A 378 79.39 71.56 -20.61
N ARG A 379 80.08 71.86 -19.51
CA ARG A 379 80.05 73.20 -18.92
C ARG A 379 80.69 74.18 -19.91
N ALA A 380 79.84 74.96 -20.57
CA ALA A 380 80.27 76.10 -21.37
C ALA A 380 81.01 77.12 -20.50
N GLY A 381 82.16 77.60 -20.99
CA GLY A 381 82.81 78.81 -20.52
C GLY A 381 84.09 78.59 -19.74
N SER A 382 85.20 78.43 -20.45
CA SER A 382 86.28 79.43 -20.57
C SER A 382 87.55 78.77 -21.13
N CYS A 383 87.86 79.06 -22.40
CA CYS A 383 89.21 78.96 -22.97
C CYS A 383 89.53 80.32 -23.61
N PRO A 384 90.79 80.82 -23.53
CA PRO A 384 91.28 81.86 -24.42
C PRO A 384 91.32 81.40 -25.88
#